data_AF-A0A7C4CPE2-F1
#
_entry.id   AF-A0A7C4CPE2-F1
#
_cell.length_a   1.000
_cell.length_b   1.000
_cell.length_c   1.000
_cell.angle_alpha   90.00
_cell.angle_beta   90.00
_cell.angle_gamma   90.00
#
_symmetry.space_group_name_H-M   'P 1'
#
loop_
_entity.id
_entity.type
_entity.pdbx_description
1 polymer ?
#
loop_
_entity_poly.entity_id
_entity_poly.type
_entity_poly.pdbx_seq_one_letter_code
_entity_poly.pdbx_strand_id
1 'polypeptide(L)'
;MTLKNFQKTILDAIEEGLSTLGDSPKQAILFHLENTFKLRREEIPENLTEFRKALEKIFGPGTPYVEKLILKKLYSKLNLE
;
A
#
# COMPACT_ATOMS: atom_id res chain seq x y z
N MET A 1 -7.90 -14.44 13.51
CA MET A 1 -7.30 -13.10 13.29
C MET A 1 -8.35 -12.06 13.63
N THR A 2 -8.03 -11.00 14.39
CA THR A 2 -8.96 -9.89 14.64
C THR A 2 -8.94 -8.91 13.46
N LEU A 3 -9.98 -8.10 13.29
CA LEU A 3 -10.03 -7.07 12.23
C LEU A 3 -8.83 -6.12 12.31
N LYS A 4 -8.48 -5.67 13.52
CA LYS A 4 -7.32 -4.80 13.77
C LYS A 4 -6.00 -5.46 13.34
N ASN A 5 -5.82 -6.75 13.63
CA ASN A 5 -4.62 -7.48 13.21
C ASN A 5 -4.56 -7.63 11.69
N PHE A 6 -5.72 -7.82 11.05
CA PHE A 6 -5.80 -7.89 9.59
C PHE A 6 -5.48 -6.55 8.93
N GLN A 7 -6.03 -5.44 9.42
CA GLN A 7 -5.71 -4.09 8.95
C GLN A 7 -4.21 -3.77 9.10
N LYS A 8 -3.61 -4.14 10.25
CA LYS A 8 -2.16 -4.01 10.44
C LYS A 8 -1.38 -4.84 9.40
N THR A 9 -1.82 -6.06 9.14
CA THR A 9 -1.17 -6.94 8.15
C THR A 9 -1.22 -6.35 6.74
N ILE A 10 -2.35 -5.73 6.36
CA ILE A 10 -2.49 -5.00 5.10
C ILE A 10 -1.51 -3.81 5.06
N LEU A 11 -1.48 -3.00 6.12
CA LEU A 11 -0.58 -1.84 6.19
C LEU A 11 0.89 -2.26 6.05
N ASP A 12 1.31 -3.27 6.81
CA ASP A 12 2.67 -3.82 6.76
C ASP A 12 3.00 -4.33 5.34
N ALA A 13 2.06 -5.01 4.66
CA ALA A 13 2.24 -5.48 3.29
C ALA A 13 2.39 -4.33 2.28
N ILE A 14 1.62 -3.25 2.44
CA ILE A 14 1.72 -2.05 1.62
C ILE A 14 3.09 -1.40 1.80
N GLU A 15 3.51 -1.16 3.04
CA GLU A 15 4.80 -0.53 3.32
C GLU A 15 5.98 -1.37 2.83
N GLU A 16 5.96 -2.69 3.04
CA GLU A 16 6.99 -3.60 2.53
C GLU A 16 6.96 -3.69 1.01
N GLY A 17 5.78 -3.70 0.40
CA GLY A 17 5.61 -3.70 -1.05
C GLY A 17 6.21 -2.46 -1.69
N LEU A 18 5.91 -1.29 -1.14
CA LEU A 18 6.49 -0.01 -1.58
C LEU A 18 8.00 0.06 -1.30
N SER A 19 8.48 -0.51 -0.18
CA SER A 19 9.91 -0.56 0.14
C SER A 19 10.74 -1.30 -0.92
N THR A 20 10.14 -2.19 -1.72
CA THR A 20 10.85 -2.87 -2.81
C THR A 20 11.30 -1.92 -3.93
N LEU A 21 10.71 -0.73 -4.02
CA LEU A 21 11.15 0.35 -4.91
C LEU A 21 12.29 1.19 -4.30
N GLY A 22 12.59 1.00 -3.01
CA GLY A 22 13.52 1.78 -2.21
C GLY A 22 12.82 2.56 -1.10
N ASP A 23 13.54 2.81 0.00
CA ASP A 23 12.98 3.49 1.18
C ASP A 23 12.59 4.96 0.88
N SER A 24 13.41 5.68 0.12
CA SER A 24 13.10 7.06 -0.25
C SER A 24 11.84 7.14 -1.13
N PRO A 25 11.68 6.33 -2.20
CA PRO A 25 10.42 6.23 -2.94
C PRO A 25 9.22 5.90 -2.07
N LYS A 26 9.31 4.93 -1.15
CA LYS A 26 8.21 4.63 -0.20
C LYS A 26 7.79 5.88 0.57
N GLN A 27 8.74 6.60 1.17
CA GLN A 27 8.43 7.81 1.94
C GLN A 27 7.79 8.89 1.07
N ALA A 28 8.29 9.09 -0.16
CA ALA A 28 7.71 10.05 -1.09
C ALA A 28 6.26 9.68 -1.48
N ILE A 29 5.97 8.40 -1.69
CA ILE A 29 4.62 7.91 -2.00
C ILE A 29 3.69 8.13 -0.82
N LEU A 30 4.08 7.71 0.40
CA LEU A 30 3.28 7.92 1.61
C LEU A 30 3.02 9.40 1.87
N PHE A 31 4.05 10.24 1.72
CA PHE A 31 3.91 11.70 1.82
C PHE A 31 2.91 12.25 0.79
N HIS A 32 2.96 11.77 -0.45
CA HIS A 32 2.06 12.25 -1.50
C HIS A 32 0.61 11.76 -1.30
N LEU A 33 0.41 10.53 -0.82
CA LEU A 33 -0.90 10.03 -0.39
C LEU A 33 -1.54 10.94 0.67
N GLU A 34 -0.78 11.29 1.70
CA GLU A 34 -1.28 12.15 2.77
C GLU A 34 -1.55 13.58 2.29
N ASN A 35 -0.60 14.19 1.58
CA ASN A 35 -0.65 15.62 1.29
C ASN A 35 -1.53 15.97 0.08
N THR A 36 -1.54 15.11 -0.94
CA THR A 36 -2.29 15.34 -2.19
C THR A 36 -3.63 14.63 -2.20
N PHE A 37 -3.69 13.39 -1.72
CA PHE A 37 -4.92 12.58 -1.73
C PHE A 37 -5.68 12.60 -0.41
N LYS A 38 -5.14 13.27 0.62
CA LYS A 38 -5.73 13.37 1.97
C LYS A 38 -6.00 12.01 2.60
N LEU A 39 -5.17 11.02 2.25
CA LEU A 39 -5.24 9.66 2.78
C LEU A 39 -4.05 9.44 3.71
N ARG A 40 -4.29 9.47 5.02
CA ARG A 40 -3.23 9.23 6.00
C ARG A 40 -2.84 7.76 5.99
N ARG A 41 -1.58 7.48 6.35
CA ARG A 41 -1.01 6.13 6.38
C ARG A 41 -1.90 5.13 7.11
N GLU A 42 -2.39 5.50 8.29
CA GLU A 42 -3.19 4.62 9.15
C GLU A 42 -4.60 4.34 8.61
N GLU A 43 -5.09 5.19 7.69
CA GLU A 43 -6.42 5.08 7.07
C GLU A 43 -6.41 4.18 5.82
N ILE A 44 -5.22 3.91 5.25
CA ILE A 44 -5.06 3.13 4.02
C ILE A 44 -5.76 1.77 4.09
N PRO A 45 -5.63 0.95 5.16
CA PRO A 45 -6.25 -0.38 5.21
C PRO A 45 -7.78 -0.36 5.17
N GLU A 46 -8.40 0.76 5.57
CA GLU A 46 -9.85 0.95 5.57
C GLU A 46 -10.35 1.60 4.27
N ASN A 47 -9.45 2.22 3.50
CA ASN A 47 -9.78 3.02 2.31
C ASN A 47 -9.03 2.52 1.06
N LEU A 48 -8.98 1.20 0.85
CA LEU A 48 -8.25 0.57 -0.26
C LEU A 48 -8.68 1.04 -1.65
N THR A 49 -9.95 1.42 -1.82
CA THR A 49 -10.45 1.99 -3.08
C THR A 49 -9.81 3.34 -3.38
N GLU A 50 -9.72 4.23 -2.39
CA GLU A 50 -9.07 5.54 -2.56
C GLU A 50 -7.56 5.39 -2.70
N PHE A 51 -6.95 4.45 -1.96
CA PHE A 51 -5.55 4.10 -2.15
C PHE A 51 -5.24 3.67 -3.58
N ARG A 52 -6.05 2.76 -4.16
CA ARG A 52 -5.89 2.33 -5.56
C ARG A 52 -6.01 3.51 -6.52
N LYS A 53 -7.03 4.35 -6.38
CA LYS A 53 -7.19 5.55 -7.23
C LYS A 53 -5.98 6.47 -7.13
N ALA A 54 -5.42 6.64 -5.93
CA ALA A 54 -4.21 7.44 -5.75
C ALA A 54 -3.01 6.81 -6.46
N LEU A 55 -2.81 5.49 -6.35
CA LEU A 55 -1.77 4.80 -7.12
C LEU A 55 -1.96 4.98 -8.64
N GLU A 56 -3.18 4.90 -9.15
CA GLU A 56 -3.51 5.15 -10.56
C GLU A 56 -3.14 6.58 -11.00
N LYS A 57 -3.28 7.57 -10.11
CA LYS A 57 -2.86 8.95 -10.38
C LYS A 57 -1.34 9.14 -10.33
N ILE A 58 -0.64 8.40 -9.48
CA ILE A 58 0.82 8.51 -9.30
C ILE A 58 1.56 7.74 -10.39
N PHE A 59 1.17 6.49 -10.62
CA PHE A 59 1.89 5.53 -11.45
C PHE A 59 1.24 5.31 -12.82
N GLY A 60 -0.03 5.71 -12.99
CA GLY A 60 -0.76 5.50 -14.24
C GLY A 60 -0.72 4.03 -14.67
N PRO A 61 -0.27 3.71 -15.89
CA PRO A 61 -0.12 2.33 -16.38
C PRO A 61 0.78 1.43 -15.52
N GLY A 62 1.64 2.01 -14.67
CA GLY A 62 2.50 1.27 -13.75
C GLY A 62 1.79 0.73 -12.50
N THR A 63 0.55 1.12 -12.25
CA THR A 63 -0.21 0.74 -11.03
C THR A 63 -0.30 -0.78 -10.81
N PRO A 64 -0.63 -1.60 -11.83
CA PRO A 64 -0.72 -3.06 -11.63
C PRO A 64 0.60 -3.70 -11.19
N TYR A 65 1.73 -3.09 -11.57
CA TYR A 65 3.05 -3.55 -11.10
C TYR A 65 3.22 -3.28 -9.59
N VAL A 66 2.88 -2.08 -9.13
CA VAL A 66 2.94 -1.72 -7.70
C VAL A 66 1.98 -2.57 -6.87
N GLU A 67 0.74 -2.74 -7.33
CA GLU A 67 -0.25 -3.62 -6.69
C GLU A 67 0.28 -5.05 -6.55
N LYS A 68 0.94 -5.58 -7.60
CA LYS A 68 1.54 -6.92 -7.56
C LYS A 68 2.64 -7.04 -6.50
N LEU A 69 3.46 -6.01 -6.29
CA LEU A 69 4.49 -6.01 -5.24
C LEU A 69 3.86 -6.08 -3.85
N ILE A 70 2.81 -5.30 -3.63
CA ILE A 70 2.05 -5.28 -2.37
C ILE A 70 1.34 -6.62 -2.14
N LEU A 71 0.65 -7.16 -3.14
CA LEU A 71 -0.06 -8.43 -3.05
C LEU A 71 0.87 -9.59 -2.73
N LYS A 72 2.08 -9.63 -3.31
CA LYS A 72 3.08 -10.64 -2.95
C LYS A 72 3.41 -10.60 -1.45
N LYS A 73 3.60 -9.41 -0.87
CA LYS A 73 3.85 -9.25 0.57
C LYS A 73 2.65 -9.65 1.41
N LEU A 74 1.44 -9.32 0.97
CA LEU A 74 0.21 -9.69 1.67
C LEU A 74 0.01 -11.21 1.69
N TYR A 75 0.16 -11.89 0.55
CA TYR A 75 0.02 -13.35 0.44
C TYR A 75 1.04 -14.06 1.32
N SER A 76 2.29 -13.60 1.31
CA SER A 76 3.35 -14.09 2.21
C SER A 76 2.96 -13.99 3.68
N LYS A 77 2.49 -12.82 4.12
CA LYS A 77 2.06 -12.59 5.51
C LYS A 77 0.84 -13.42 5.92
N LEU A 78 -0.01 -13.80 4.96
CA LEU A 78 -1.17 -14.64 5.18
C LEU A 78 -0.88 -16.13 5.01
N ASN A 79 0.35 -16.51 4.66
CA ASN A 79 0.75 -17.88 4.31
C ASN A 79 -0.12 -18.47 3.19
N LEU A 80 -0.41 -17.67 2.16
CA LEU A 80 -1.20 -18.03 0.98
C LEU A 80 -0.34 -18.20 -0.29
N GLU A 81 0.97 -18.37 -0.12
CA GLU A 81 1.94 -18.56 -1.21
C GLU A 81 1.76 -19.88 -1.97
#